data_AF-A0A7S4FXA4-F1
#
_entry.id   AF-A0A7S4FXA4-F1
#
_cell.length_a   1.000
_cell.length_b   1.000
_cell.length_c   1.000
_cell.angle_alpha   90.00
_cell.angle_beta   90.00
_cell.angle_gamma   90.00
#
_symmetry.space_group_name_H-M   'P 1'
#
loop_
_entity.id
_entity.type
_entity.pdbx_description
1 polymer ?
#
loop_
_entity_poly.entity_id
_entity_poly.type
_entity_poly.pdbx_seq_one_letter_code
_entity_poly.pdbx_strand_id
1 'polypeptide(L)'
;RRRDYSVLECHSMPAFISGILLCYLYFSLAFYIPTLRPTHSHHWTIAMYICSLLNTGLTLTAYLRAVFTDPGPVPADWNADQQVKAPFCGKCNEFKPSRTHHCSYCRRCVLRYDHHCDWIDN
;
A
#
# COMPACT_ATOMS: atom_id res chain seq x y z
N ARG A 1 11.08 -9.37 19.92
CA ARG A 1 12.25 -9.73 19.07
C ARG A 1 12.32 -8.66 18.00
N ARG A 2 13.30 -7.73 18.05
CA ARG A 2 13.48 -6.69 17.02
C ARG A 2 13.93 -7.41 15.75
N ARG A 3 13.20 -7.28 14.64
CA ARG A 3 13.67 -7.74 13.33
C ARG A 3 14.41 -6.56 12.72
N ASP A 4 15.74 -6.60 12.75
CA ASP A 4 16.58 -5.63 12.04
C ASP A 4 16.58 -6.05 10.57
N TYR A 5 15.54 -5.67 9.83
CA TYR A 5 15.51 -5.84 8.38
C TYR A 5 16.51 -4.88 7.77
N SER A 6 17.33 -5.40 6.86
CA SER A 6 18.15 -4.54 6.02
C SER A 6 17.23 -3.72 5.09
N VAL A 7 17.62 -2.50 4.73
CA VAL A 7 16.85 -1.63 3.82
C VAL A 7 16.51 -2.33 2.49
N LEU A 8 17.34 -3.29 2.07
CA LEU A 8 17.10 -4.14 0.90
C LEU A 8 15.91 -5.10 1.07
N GLU A 9 15.62 -5.58 2.27
CA GLU A 9 14.51 -6.50 2.53
C GLU A 9 13.18 -5.75 2.58
N CYS A 10 13.15 -4.54 3.15
CA CYS A 10 11.96 -3.67 3.25
C CYS A 10 11.34 -3.37 1.87
N HIS A 11 12.15 -3.04 0.86
CA HIS A 11 11.61 -2.71 -0.48
C HIS A 11 11.45 -3.90 -1.42
N SER A 12 11.86 -5.11 -1.01
CA SER A 12 11.80 -6.29 -1.88
C SER A 12 10.37 -6.75 -2.17
N MET A 13 9.48 -6.70 -1.18
CA MET A 13 8.09 -7.16 -1.34
C MET A 13 7.26 -6.22 -2.24
N PRO A 14 7.32 -4.88 -2.09
CA PRO A 14 6.63 -3.98 -2.99
C PRO A 14 7.08 -4.07 -4.45
N ALA A 15 8.39 -4.21 -4.67
CA ALA A 15 8.95 -4.39 -6.00
C ALA A 15 8.48 -5.72 -6.63
N PHE A 16 8.51 -6.81 -5.85
CA PHE A 16 8.07 -8.12 -6.30
C PHE A 16 6.58 -8.15 -6.71
N ILE A 17 5.70 -7.59 -5.88
CA ILE A 17 4.26 -7.54 -6.18
C ILE A 17 3.99 -6.67 -7.41
N SER A 18 4.65 -5.51 -7.52
CA SER A 18 4.55 -4.66 -8.71
C SER A 18 4.98 -5.39 -9.98
N GLY A 19 6.06 -6.17 -9.89
CA GLY A 19 6.53 -7.04 -10.98
C GLY A 19 5.48 -8.08 -11.40
N ILE A 20 4.85 -8.76 -10.45
CA ILE A 20 3.77 -9.74 -10.74
C ILE A 20 2.62 -9.08 -11.50
N LEU A 21 2.17 -7.89 -11.09
CA LEU A 21 1.08 -7.17 -11.75
C LEU A 21 1.43 -6.79 -13.20
N LEU A 22 2.69 -6.38 -13.44
CA LEU A 22 3.18 -6.08 -14.79
C LEU A 22 3.34 -7.35 -15.65
N CYS A 23 3.81 -8.45 -15.08
CA CYS A 23 3.86 -9.74 -15.76
C CYS A 23 2.47 -10.26 -16.14
N TYR A 24 1.48 -10.10 -15.25
CA TYR A 24 0.09 -10.43 -15.54
C TYR A 24 -0.44 -9.61 -16.73
N LEU A 25 -0.20 -8.30 -16.75
CA LEU A 25 -0.58 -7.43 -17.86
C LEU A 25 0.12 -7.85 -19.16
N TYR A 26 1.42 -8.12 -19.13
CA TYR A 26 2.14 -8.60 -20.30
C TYR A 26 1.52 -9.91 -20.84
N PHE A 27 1.29 -10.88 -19.95
CA PHE A 27 0.71 -12.17 -20.33
C PHE A 27 -0.70 -12.02 -20.92
N SER A 28 -1.53 -11.15 -20.32
CA SER A 28 -2.89 -10.92 -20.82
C SER A 28 -2.88 -10.32 -22.23
N LEU A 29 -2.01 -9.33 -22.46
CA LEU A 29 -1.92 -8.60 -23.74
C LEU A 29 -1.26 -9.41 -24.86
N ALA A 30 -0.19 -10.15 -24.54
CA ALA A 30 0.65 -10.83 -25.51
C ALA A 30 0.18 -12.26 -25.85
N PHE A 31 -0.53 -12.93 -24.92
CA PHE A 31 -0.92 -14.33 -25.10
C PHE A 31 -2.43 -14.55 -24.93
N TYR A 32 -3.00 -14.21 -23.78
CA TYR A 32 -4.39 -14.55 -23.47
C TYR A 32 -5.39 -13.90 -24.43
N ILE A 33 -5.39 -12.57 -24.58
CA ILE A 33 -6.37 -11.88 -25.43
C ILE A 33 -6.20 -12.22 -26.93
N PRO A 34 -4.99 -12.28 -27.51
CA PRO A 34 -4.79 -12.72 -28.89
C PRO A 34 -5.36 -14.11 -29.19
N THR A 35 -5.23 -15.06 -28.26
CA THR A 35 -5.74 -16.43 -28.47
C THR A 35 -7.26 -16.51 -28.56
N LEU A 36 -7.98 -15.50 -28.04
CA LEU A 36 -9.44 -15.40 -28.09
C LEU A 36 -9.94 -14.72 -29.38
N ARG A 37 -9.06 -14.12 -30.19
CA ARG A 37 -9.44 -13.45 -31.45
C ARG A 37 -10.16 -14.35 -32.46
N PRO A 38 -9.79 -15.64 -32.65
CA PRO A 38 -10.49 -16.51 -33.61
C PRO A 38 -11.95 -16.82 -33.22
N THR A 39 -12.28 -16.74 -31.93
CA THR A 39 -13.61 -17.13 -31.40
C THR A 39 -14.52 -15.92 -31.15
N HIS A 40 -13.99 -14.69 -31.20
CA HIS A 40 -14.71 -13.47 -30.85
C HIS A 40 -14.57 -12.35 -31.89
N SER A 41 -15.47 -11.37 -31.82
CA SER A 41 -15.42 -10.20 -32.70
C SER A 41 -14.26 -9.26 -32.37
N HIS A 42 -13.86 -8.44 -33.35
CA HIS A 42 -12.82 -7.43 -33.17
C HIS A 42 -13.18 -6.43 -32.05
N HIS A 43 -14.43 -5.99 -31.96
CA HIS A 43 -14.87 -5.04 -30.93
C HIS A 43 -14.77 -5.64 -29.53
N TRP A 44 -15.14 -6.91 -29.35
CA TRP A 44 -15.01 -7.59 -28.07
C TRP A 44 -13.54 -7.69 -27.64
N THR A 45 -12.66 -8.03 -28.58
CA THR A 45 -11.22 -8.14 -28.33
C THR A 45 -10.64 -6.78 -27.91
N ILE A 46 -10.98 -5.70 -28.63
CA ILE A 46 -10.55 -4.33 -28.28
C ILE A 46 -11.06 -3.92 -26.90
N ALA A 47 -12.33 -4.22 -26.57
CA ALA A 47 -12.89 -3.94 -25.26
C ALA A 47 -12.13 -4.67 -24.15
N MET A 48 -11.77 -5.94 -24.34
CA MET A 48 -10.96 -6.70 -23.39
C MET A 48 -9.55 -6.13 -23.21
N TYR A 49 -8.91 -5.67 -24.28
CA TYR A 49 -7.63 -4.96 -24.21
C TYR A 49 -7.72 -3.71 -23.33
N ILE A 50 -8.72 -2.85 -23.59
CA ILE A 50 -8.95 -1.63 -22.82
C ILE A 50 -9.25 -1.96 -21.36
N CYS A 51 -10.15 -2.91 -21.08
CA CYS A 51 -10.49 -3.33 -19.73
C CYS A 51 -9.27 -3.89 -18.98
N SER A 52 -8.43 -4.70 -19.62
CA SER A 52 -7.22 -5.26 -18.98
C SER A 52 -6.22 -4.18 -18.62
N LEU A 53 -6.02 -3.19 -19.50
CA LEU A 53 -5.16 -2.03 -19.23
C LEU A 53 -5.70 -1.16 -18.08
N LEU A 54 -7.00 -0.83 -18.12
CA LEU A 54 -7.64 -0.02 -17.08
C LEU A 54 -7.59 -0.71 -15.72
N ASN A 55 -7.97 -1.99 -15.64
CA ASN A 55 -7.96 -2.73 -14.39
C ASN A 55 -6.55 -2.80 -13.79
N THR A 56 -5.55 -3.21 -14.59
CA THR A 56 -4.17 -3.31 -14.10
C THR A 56 -3.62 -1.94 -13.72
N GLY A 57 -3.89 -0.89 -14.50
CA GLY A 57 -3.46 0.47 -14.20
C GLY A 57 -4.05 1.01 -12.89
N LEU A 58 -5.36 0.78 -12.66
CA LEU A 58 -6.02 1.15 -11.41
C LEU A 58 -5.47 0.38 -10.22
N THR A 59 -5.31 -0.94 -10.34
CA THR A 59 -4.73 -1.78 -9.29
C THR A 59 -3.30 -1.37 -8.95
N LEU A 60 -2.45 -1.17 -9.97
CA LEU A 60 -1.07 -0.74 -9.76
C LEU A 60 -1.03 0.64 -9.10
N THR A 61 -1.84 1.60 -9.55
CA THR A 61 -1.90 2.93 -8.93
C THR A 61 -2.35 2.85 -7.48
N ALA A 62 -3.42 2.10 -7.19
CA ALA A 62 -3.91 1.93 -5.82
C ALA A 62 -2.84 1.28 -4.92
N TYR A 63 -2.17 0.26 -5.42
CA TYR A 63 -1.09 -0.42 -4.72
C TYR A 63 0.10 0.50 -4.43
N LEU A 64 0.60 1.22 -5.45
CA LEU A 64 1.71 2.16 -5.29
C LEU A 64 1.33 3.30 -4.33
N ARG A 65 0.07 3.76 -4.35
CA ARG A 65 -0.39 4.72 -3.34
C ARG A 65 -0.35 4.13 -1.93
N ALA A 66 -0.74 2.88 -1.73
CA ALA A 66 -0.64 2.25 -0.41
C ALA A 66 0.81 2.13 0.07
N VAL A 67 1.74 1.81 -0.84
CA VAL A 67 3.18 1.70 -0.54
C VAL A 67 3.81 3.06 -0.20
N PHE A 68 3.53 4.09 -1.00
CA PHE A 68 4.27 5.36 -0.92
C PHE A 68 3.54 6.48 -0.17
N THR A 69 2.28 6.29 0.23
CA THR A 69 1.57 7.31 1.01
C THR A 69 2.01 7.22 2.46
N ASP A 70 2.62 8.28 2.98
CA ASP A 70 2.92 8.36 4.41
C ASP A 70 1.61 8.22 5.22
N PRO A 71 1.54 7.30 6.21
CA PRO A 71 0.33 7.07 6.99
C PRO A 71 -0.04 8.28 7.89
N GLY A 72 0.81 9.30 7.93
CA GLY A 72 0.58 10.55 8.62
C GLY A 72 1.18 10.55 10.02
N PRO A 73 1.90 11.62 10.41
CA PRO A 73 2.26 11.82 11.80
C PRO A 73 1.05 12.27 12.63
N VAL A 74 1.23 12.34 13.94
CA VAL A 74 0.33 13.11 14.80
C VAL A 74 0.41 14.60 14.40
N PRO A 75 -0.72 15.32 14.26
CA PRO A 75 -0.71 16.75 13.94
C PRO A 75 0.08 17.57 14.97
N ALA A 76 0.90 18.51 14.50
CA ALA A 76 1.78 19.31 15.36
C ALA A 76 1.04 20.30 16.28
N ASP A 77 -0.17 20.69 15.89
CA ASP A 77 -1.08 21.57 16.63
C ASP A 77 -1.94 20.81 17.65
N TRP A 78 -1.84 19.49 17.71
CA TRP A 78 -2.58 18.69 18.68
C TRP A 78 -2.10 18.98 20.10
N ASN A 79 -3.02 19.41 20.96
CA ASN A 79 -2.75 19.67 22.37
C ASN A 79 -3.43 18.61 23.26
N ALA A 80 -2.63 17.92 24.07
CA ALA A 80 -3.10 16.96 25.06
C ALA A 80 -4.04 17.59 26.10
N ASP A 81 -3.83 18.87 26.46
CA ASP A 81 -4.62 19.57 27.49
C ASP A 81 -6.09 19.74 27.10
N GLN A 82 -6.38 19.72 25.79
CA GLN A 82 -7.75 19.79 25.28
C GLN A 82 -8.50 18.46 25.40
N GLN A 83 -7.82 17.36 25.75
CA GLN A 83 -8.41 16.03 25.90
C GLN A 83 -8.35 15.54 27.35
N VAL A 84 -9.52 15.46 27.99
CA VAL A 84 -9.71 15.03 29.40
C VAL A 84 -9.04 13.68 29.73
N LYS A 85 -8.84 12.81 28.73
CA LYS A 85 -8.13 11.51 28.86
C LYS A 85 -7.24 11.21 27.66
N ALA A 86 -6.27 12.08 27.38
CA ALA A 86 -5.25 11.80 26.37
C ALA A 86 -4.43 10.55 26.76
N PRO A 87 -4.39 9.49 25.93
CA PRO A 87 -3.53 8.33 26.18
C PRO A 87 -2.05 8.71 26.05
N PHE A 88 -1.18 8.07 26.84
CA PHE A 88 0.27 8.29 26.80
C PHE A 88 0.98 7.19 25.99
N CYS A 89 2.00 7.57 25.21
CA CYS A 89 2.91 6.62 24.56
C CYS A 89 4.22 6.51 25.34
N GLY A 90 4.45 5.38 26.01
CA GLY A 90 5.71 5.16 26.73
C GLY A 90 6.96 5.04 25.85
N LYS A 91 6.82 4.73 24.55
CA LYS A 91 7.96 4.62 23.62
C LYS A 91 8.38 5.97 23.04
N CYS A 92 7.44 6.88 22.81
CA CYS A 92 7.70 8.24 22.35
C CYS A 92 7.86 9.23 23.51
N ASN A 93 7.49 8.83 24.73
CA ASN A 93 7.47 9.66 25.95
C ASN A 93 6.60 10.93 25.80
N GLU A 94 5.42 10.75 25.22
CA GLU A 94 4.53 11.83 24.77
C GLU A 94 3.07 11.41 24.91
N PHE A 95 2.17 12.35 25.24
CA PHE A 95 0.71 12.14 25.10
C PHE A 95 0.32 12.15 23.63
N LYS A 96 -0.66 11.34 23.25
CA LYS A 96 -1.07 11.21 21.84
C LYS A 96 -2.59 11.33 21.69
N PRO A 97 -3.10 11.71 20.50
CA PRO A 97 -4.53 11.71 20.24
C PRO A 97 -5.15 10.33 20.41
N SER A 98 -6.44 10.28 20.71
CA SER A 98 -7.22 9.04 20.66
C SER A 98 -7.06 8.35 19.29
N ARG A 99 -7.13 7.01 19.29
CA ARG A 99 -6.90 6.16 18.10
C ARG A 99 -5.51 6.25 17.47
N THR A 100 -4.53 6.82 18.17
CA THR A 100 -3.12 6.80 17.76
C THR A 100 -2.41 5.58 18.37
N HIS A 101 -1.61 4.87 17.59
CA HIS A 101 -0.79 3.76 18.09
C HIS A 101 0.66 3.90 17.62
N HIS A 102 1.58 3.35 18.42
CA HIS A 102 3.00 3.38 18.10
C HIS A 102 3.35 2.17 17.23
N CYS A 103 3.78 2.43 15.99
CA CYS A 103 4.36 1.42 15.13
C CYS A 103 5.83 1.22 15.52
N SER A 104 6.21 0.01 15.93
CA SER A 104 7.60 -0.30 16.28
C SER A 104 8.52 -0.38 15.06
N TYR A 105 7.98 -0.68 13.88
CA TYR A 105 8.73 -0.73 12.62
C TYR A 105 9.04 0.69 12.14
N CYS A 106 8.01 1.54 12.01
CA CYS A 106 8.19 2.95 11.64
C CYS A 106 8.77 3.82 12.76
N ARG A 107 8.85 3.30 14.00
CA ARG A 107 9.36 3.97 15.22
C ARG A 107 8.68 5.32 15.52
N ARG A 108 7.37 5.42 15.25
CA ARG A 108 6.58 6.62 15.51
C ARG A 108 5.14 6.29 15.87
N CYS A 109 4.46 7.27 16.46
CA CYS A 109 3.01 7.27 16.63
C CYS A 109 2.33 7.63 15.30
N VAL A 110 1.36 6.82 14.90
CA VAL A 110 0.57 6.99 13.68
C VAL A 110 -0.90 7.16 14.06
N LEU A 111 -1.54 8.20 13.53
CA LEU A 111 -2.94 8.51 13.79
C LEU A 111 -3.84 7.52 13.05
N ARG A 112 -4.89 7.01 13.70
CA ARG A 112 -5.79 5.97 13.14
C ARG A 112 -5.02 4.74 12.64
N TYR A 113 -3.95 4.38 13.35
CA TYR A 113 -3.13 3.23 13.01
C TYR A 113 -3.91 1.92 13.17
N ASP A 114 -3.87 1.10 12.11
CA ASP A 114 -4.38 -0.27 12.13
C ASP A 114 -3.24 -1.26 12.36
N HIS A 115 -2.32 -1.36 11.38
CA HIS A 115 -1.15 -2.22 11.43
C HIS A 115 -0.08 -1.73 10.46
N HIS A 116 1.15 -2.22 10.64
CA HIS A 116 2.22 -2.10 9.64
C HIS A 116 2.16 -3.34 8.77
N CYS A 117 2.10 -3.14 7.46
CA CYS A 117 1.90 -4.22 6.50
C CYS A 117 3.20 -4.53 5.75
N ASP A 118 3.81 -5.67 6.06
CA ASP A 118 5.06 -6.14 5.43
C ASP A 118 4.96 -6.25 3.89
N TRP A 119 3.75 -6.41 3.33
CA TRP A 119 3.51 -6.53 1.88
C TRP A 119 3.59 -5.20 1.12
N ILE A 120 3.39 -4.08 1.81
CA ILE A 120 3.51 -2.74 1.24
C ILE A 120 4.62 -1.92 1.89
N ASP A 121 5.28 -2.48 2.91
CA ASP A 121 6.34 -1.83 3.69
C ASP A 121 5.89 -0.49 4.31
N ASN A 122 4.62 -0.45 4.76
CA ASN A 122 3.97 0.76 5.29
C ASN A 122 2.98 0.42 6.41
#